data_AF-A0A194S384-F1
#
_entry.id   AF-A0A194S384-F1
#
_cell.length_a   1.000
_cell.length_b   1.000
_cell.length_c   1.000
_cell.angle_alpha   90.00
_cell.angle_beta   90.00
_cell.angle_gamma   90.00
#
_symmetry.space_group_name_H-M   'P 1'
#
loop_
_entity.id
_entity.type
_entity.pdbx_description
1 polymer ?
#
loop_
_entity_poly.entity_id
_entity_poly.type
_entity_poly.pdbx_seq_one_letter_code
_entity_poly.pdbx_strand_id
1 'polypeptide(L)'
;MDRFPDELKRILEDDKIEKQILGAGWWLREIIAKPTFYGCEPRNIIDLRHLAEWCWPTLADKSTRPRLHNDFMTVLAKDFLGLRYAVPSADERGYQMRQLQGAKLDVLINQAWFAHCAGSEIRQKVPERVEFKVSRGALPVPAFMRERLVERLVEELHGRARWSVDEVREAMQRTREREGRIE
;
A
#
# COMPACT_ATOMS: atom_id res chain seq x y z
N MET A 1 -10.18 -27.29 -7.87
CA MET A 1 -8.88 -27.01 -8.49
C MET A 1 -8.44 -25.68 -7.90
N ASP A 2 -7.78 -25.73 -6.74
CA ASP A 2 -7.46 -24.56 -5.91
C ASP A 2 -6.07 -24.02 -6.27
N ARG A 3 -5.78 -23.91 -7.56
CA ARG A 3 -4.45 -23.54 -8.04
C ARG A 3 -4.37 -22.03 -8.23
N PHE A 4 -3.41 -21.40 -7.57
CA PHE A 4 -3.06 -20.01 -7.83
C PHE A 4 -2.51 -19.88 -9.27
N PRO A 5 -2.99 -18.92 -10.09
CA PRO A 5 -2.61 -18.86 -11.51
C PRO A 5 -1.09 -18.67 -11.70
N ASP A 6 -0.48 -19.52 -12.54
CA ASP A 6 0.98 -19.51 -12.77
C ASP A 6 1.46 -18.16 -13.33
N GLU A 7 0.67 -17.53 -14.20
CA GLU A 7 0.98 -16.22 -14.76
C GLU A 7 0.96 -15.11 -13.70
N LEU A 8 0.02 -15.17 -12.77
CA LEU A 8 -0.02 -14.22 -11.66
C LEU A 8 1.19 -14.42 -10.75
N LYS A 9 1.57 -15.67 -10.47
CA LYS A 9 2.79 -15.98 -9.73
C LYS A 9 4.02 -15.40 -10.42
N ARG A 10 4.17 -15.61 -11.74
CA ARG A 10 5.27 -15.04 -12.54
C ARG A 10 5.35 -13.53 -12.41
N ILE A 11 4.22 -12.83 -12.53
CA ILE A 11 4.16 -11.37 -12.36
C ILE A 11 4.56 -10.97 -10.94
N LEU A 12 4.03 -11.65 -9.91
CA LEU A 12 4.29 -11.34 -8.52
C LEU A 12 5.78 -11.51 -8.16
N GLU A 13 6.46 -12.49 -8.72
CA GLU A 13 7.88 -12.79 -8.46
C GLU A 13 8.85 -11.97 -9.31
N ASP A 14 8.39 -11.31 -10.38
CA ASP A 14 9.23 -10.49 -11.28
C ASP A 14 9.67 -9.18 -10.60
N ASP A 15 10.98 -9.00 -10.37
CA ASP A 15 11.52 -7.81 -9.71
C ASP A 15 11.46 -6.55 -10.57
N LYS A 16 11.31 -6.69 -11.90
CA LYS A 16 11.18 -5.57 -12.84
C LYS A 16 9.78 -4.99 -12.85
N ILE A 17 8.79 -5.74 -12.39
CA ILE A 17 7.41 -5.28 -12.26
C ILE A 17 7.21 -4.78 -10.83
N GLU A 18 6.92 -3.49 -10.70
CA GLU A 18 6.52 -2.90 -9.42
C GLU A 18 5.05 -3.19 -9.13
N LYS A 19 4.75 -3.70 -7.93
CA LYS A 19 3.36 -3.96 -7.51
C LYS A 19 2.95 -2.91 -6.50
N GLN A 20 1.97 -2.11 -6.88
CA GLN A 20 1.44 -1.05 -6.05
C GLN A 20 0.24 -1.58 -5.26
N ILE A 21 0.38 -1.61 -3.93
CA ILE A 21 -0.62 -2.20 -3.04
C ILE A 21 -0.98 -1.17 -1.96
N LEU A 22 -2.26 -1.03 -1.65
CA LEU A 22 -2.71 -0.25 -0.49
C LEU A 22 -2.75 -1.17 0.72
N GLY A 23 -1.82 -0.99 1.67
CA GLY A 23 -1.71 -1.87 2.84
C GLY A 23 -0.93 -3.16 2.57
N ALA A 24 0.22 -3.04 1.89
CA ALA A 24 1.06 -4.16 1.48
C ALA A 24 1.45 -5.10 2.64
N GLY A 25 1.69 -4.56 3.84
CA GLY A 25 2.09 -5.37 4.99
C GLY A 25 1.03 -6.37 5.48
N TRP A 26 -0.26 -6.10 5.32
CA TRP A 26 -1.29 -7.13 5.60
C TRP A 26 -1.35 -8.17 4.48
N TRP A 27 -1.33 -7.71 3.22
CA TRP A 27 -1.40 -8.58 2.05
C TRP A 27 -0.24 -9.59 1.99
N LEU A 28 1.00 -9.15 2.26
CA LEU A 28 2.15 -10.04 2.32
C LEU A 28 2.05 -11.07 3.44
N ARG A 29 1.54 -10.69 4.62
CA ARG A 29 1.31 -11.64 5.72
C ARG A 29 0.34 -12.75 5.33
N GLU A 30 -0.73 -12.42 4.61
CA GLU A 30 -1.69 -13.42 4.11
C GLU A 30 -1.02 -14.40 3.13
N ILE A 31 -0.18 -13.90 2.23
CA ILE A 31 0.55 -14.73 1.27
C ILE A 31 1.51 -15.69 1.98
N ILE A 32 2.33 -15.14 2.89
CA ILE A 32 3.33 -15.90 3.64
C ILE A 32 2.67 -16.93 4.56
N ALA A 33 1.51 -16.62 5.13
CA ALA A 33 0.78 -17.53 6.01
C ALA A 33 0.17 -18.74 5.27
N LYS A 34 0.02 -18.68 3.95
CA LYS A 34 -0.62 -19.73 3.13
C LYS A 34 0.28 -20.18 1.97
N PRO A 35 1.50 -20.69 2.26
CA PRO A 35 2.49 -21.01 1.24
C PRO A 35 2.04 -22.15 0.30
N THR A 36 1.19 -23.08 0.77
CA THR A 36 0.66 -24.17 -0.04
C THR A 36 -0.35 -23.69 -1.10
N PHE A 37 -1.08 -22.62 -0.82
CA PHE A 37 -2.05 -22.04 -1.75
C PHE A 37 -1.39 -21.08 -2.73
N TYR A 38 -0.69 -20.05 -2.22
CA TYR A 38 -0.10 -19.01 -3.06
C TYR A 38 1.19 -19.49 -3.74
N GLY A 39 2.01 -20.26 -3.04
CA GLY A 39 3.23 -20.85 -3.55
C GLY A 39 4.17 -19.86 -4.23
N CYS A 40 4.19 -18.59 -3.85
CA CYS A 40 4.97 -17.53 -4.50
C CYS A 40 5.65 -16.60 -3.49
N GLU A 41 6.72 -15.95 -3.94
CA GLU A 41 7.45 -14.93 -3.18
C GLU A 41 7.38 -13.56 -3.87
N PRO A 42 6.38 -12.72 -3.53
CA PRO A 42 6.22 -11.43 -4.19
C PRO A 42 7.45 -10.53 -4.05
N ARG A 43 7.85 -9.87 -5.14
CA ARG A 43 9.00 -8.95 -5.20
C ARG A 43 8.59 -7.55 -5.66
N ASN A 44 9.39 -6.55 -5.31
CA ASN A 44 9.21 -5.14 -5.72
C ASN A 44 7.80 -4.61 -5.38
N ILE A 45 7.41 -4.77 -4.10
CA ILE A 45 6.12 -4.33 -3.57
C ILE A 45 6.25 -2.94 -2.99
N ILE A 46 5.38 -2.02 -3.39
CA ILE A 46 5.27 -0.66 -2.84
C ILE A 46 3.95 -0.52 -2.09
N ASP A 47 4.03 -0.06 -0.84
CA ASP A 47 2.86 0.30 -0.05
C ASP A 47 2.43 1.74 -0.29
N LEU A 48 1.39 1.90 -1.10
CA LEU A 48 0.80 3.19 -1.39
C LEU A 48 0.22 3.86 -0.13
N ARG A 49 -0.18 3.08 0.89
CA ARG A 49 -0.68 3.66 2.14
C ARG A 49 0.40 4.46 2.85
N HIS A 50 1.62 3.92 2.91
CA HIS A 50 2.75 4.60 3.55
C HIS A 50 3.07 5.93 2.85
N LEU A 51 3.07 5.92 1.52
CA LEU A 51 3.32 7.14 0.73
C LEU A 51 2.17 8.16 0.87
N ALA A 52 0.92 7.71 0.87
CA ALA A 52 -0.24 8.58 1.07
C ALA A 52 -0.25 9.26 2.45
N GLU A 53 0.12 8.56 3.52
CA GLU A 53 0.22 9.16 4.85
C GLU A 53 1.23 10.34 4.88
N TRP A 54 2.27 10.31 4.04
CA TRP A 54 3.21 11.42 3.93
C TRP A 54 2.62 12.66 3.25
N CYS A 55 1.82 12.43 2.22
CA CYS A 55 1.26 13.46 1.36
C CYS A 55 0.02 14.14 1.96
N TRP A 56 -0.81 13.40 2.70
CA TRP A 56 -2.06 13.92 3.29
C TRP A 56 -2.04 13.86 4.82
N PRO A 57 -1.93 15.01 5.51
CA PRO A 57 -1.89 15.05 6.98
C PRO A 57 -3.08 14.39 7.68
N THR A 58 -4.28 14.42 7.07
CA THR A 58 -5.50 13.77 7.56
C THR A 58 -5.38 12.25 7.64
N LEU A 59 -4.48 11.65 6.86
CA LEU A 59 -4.19 10.22 6.89
C LEU A 59 -3.10 9.87 7.92
N ALA A 60 -2.19 10.80 8.23
CA ALA A 60 -1.11 10.60 9.18
C ALA A 60 -1.49 10.83 10.65
N ASP A 61 -2.44 11.72 10.91
CA ASP A 61 -2.82 12.10 12.27
C ASP A 61 -3.48 10.93 13.01
N LYS A 62 -2.86 10.47 14.11
CA LYS A 62 -3.34 9.33 14.90
C LYS A 62 -4.76 9.50 15.45
N SER A 63 -5.21 10.74 15.63
CA SER A 63 -6.55 11.05 16.18
C SER A 63 -7.65 10.95 15.12
N THR A 64 -7.32 11.20 13.84
CA THR A 64 -8.27 11.25 12.72
C THR A 64 -8.04 10.15 11.68
N ARG A 65 -6.92 9.41 11.79
CA ARG A 65 -6.56 8.38 10.80
C ARG A 65 -7.59 7.27 10.74
N PRO A 66 -8.04 6.90 9.53
CA PRO A 66 -8.82 5.70 9.33
C PRO A 66 -8.09 4.44 9.83
N ARG A 67 -8.74 3.71 10.75
CA ARG A 67 -8.18 2.46 11.31
C ARG A 67 -8.42 1.27 10.38
N LEU A 68 -9.59 1.24 9.74
CA LEU A 68 -9.95 0.18 8.80
C LEU A 68 -9.44 0.52 7.40
N HIS A 69 -9.13 -0.52 6.62
CA HIS A 69 -8.69 -0.37 5.24
C HIS A 69 -9.75 0.34 4.39
N ASN A 70 -11.03 -0.05 4.51
CA ASN A 70 -12.11 0.56 3.73
C ASN A 70 -12.32 2.06 4.05
N ASP A 71 -12.20 2.43 5.33
CA ASP A 71 -12.28 3.84 5.73
C ASP A 71 -11.10 4.64 5.16
N PHE A 72 -9.90 4.05 5.16
CA PHE A 72 -8.71 4.66 4.55
C PHE A 72 -8.94 4.92 3.06
N MET A 73 -9.41 3.89 2.34
CA MET A 73 -9.72 3.96 0.92
C MET A 73 -10.80 4.98 0.62
N THR A 74 -11.79 5.14 1.51
CA THR A 74 -12.87 6.12 1.36
C THR A 74 -12.37 7.55 1.51
N VAL A 75 -11.52 7.82 2.52
CA VAL A 75 -10.89 9.14 2.69
C VAL A 75 -9.98 9.45 1.52
N LEU A 76 -9.16 8.48 1.10
CA LEU A 76 -8.33 8.58 -0.10
C LEU A 76 -9.20 8.89 -1.33
N ALA A 77 -10.25 8.12 -1.61
CA ALA A 77 -11.09 8.35 -2.78
C ALA A 77 -11.79 9.71 -2.78
N LYS A 78 -12.24 10.16 -1.60
CA LYS A 78 -12.87 11.48 -1.43
C LYS A 78 -11.88 12.61 -1.68
N ASP A 79 -10.72 12.58 -1.02
CA ASP A 79 -9.75 13.68 -1.05
C ASP A 79 -9.00 13.75 -2.40
N PHE A 80 -8.98 12.65 -3.17
CA PHE A 80 -8.18 12.53 -4.39
C PHE A 80 -9.01 12.69 -5.67
N LEU A 81 -10.15 12.00 -5.75
CA LEU A 81 -10.93 11.95 -7.00
C LEU A 81 -12.24 12.74 -6.88
N GLY A 82 -12.61 13.19 -5.68
CA GLY A 82 -13.98 13.66 -5.40
C GLY A 82 -15.03 12.54 -5.55
N LEU A 83 -14.60 11.28 -5.66
CA LEU A 83 -15.44 10.12 -5.97
C LEU A 83 -15.68 9.27 -4.71
N ARG A 84 -16.37 9.85 -3.72
CA ARG A 84 -16.71 9.16 -2.46
C ARG A 84 -17.48 7.85 -2.67
N TYR A 85 -18.21 7.73 -3.79
CA TYR A 85 -19.05 6.57 -4.12
C TYR A 85 -18.29 5.41 -4.80
N ALA A 86 -17.03 5.62 -5.22
CA ALA A 86 -16.26 4.63 -5.98
C ALA A 86 -15.71 3.48 -5.10
N VAL A 87 -15.74 3.63 -3.77
CA VAL A 87 -15.34 2.58 -2.83
C VAL A 87 -16.55 2.24 -1.94
N PRO A 88 -17.47 1.39 -2.40
CA PRO A 88 -18.52 0.88 -1.53
C PRO A 88 -17.87 0.10 -0.38
N SER A 89 -18.26 0.38 0.86
CA SER A 89 -17.93 -0.51 1.98
C SER A 89 -18.65 -1.83 1.74
N ALA A 90 -17.92 -2.88 1.37
CA ALA A 90 -18.53 -4.19 1.18
C ALA A 90 -19.18 -4.64 2.49
N ASP A 91 -20.44 -5.07 2.37
CA ASP A 91 -21.21 -5.73 3.40
C ASP A 91 -20.38 -6.86 4.06
N GLU A 92 -20.51 -7.05 5.37
CA GLU A 92 -19.59 -7.76 6.29
C GLU A 92 -19.31 -9.25 5.97
N ARG A 93 -19.90 -9.78 4.88
CA ARG A 93 -19.81 -11.16 4.43
C ARG A 93 -18.86 -11.22 3.22
N GLY A 94 -17.60 -11.57 3.47
CA GLY A 94 -16.48 -11.51 2.54
C GLY A 94 -16.67 -12.10 1.12
N TYR A 95 -15.64 -11.99 0.29
CA TYR A 95 -15.71 -12.35 -1.13
C TYR A 95 -15.68 -13.88 -1.35
N GLN A 96 -16.84 -14.52 -1.50
CA GLN A 96 -16.91 -15.90 -1.99
C GLN A 96 -16.94 -15.91 -3.52
N MET A 97 -15.87 -16.42 -4.16
CA MET A 97 -15.71 -16.43 -5.62
C MET A 97 -16.85 -17.12 -6.38
N ARG A 98 -17.47 -18.15 -5.78
CA ARG A 98 -18.59 -18.90 -6.39
C ARG A 98 -19.92 -18.13 -6.40
N GLN A 99 -20.00 -17.00 -5.70
CA GLN A 99 -21.21 -16.19 -5.52
C GLN A 99 -20.93 -14.68 -5.75
N LEU A 100 -19.94 -14.36 -6.59
CA LEU A 100 -19.66 -12.98 -6.99
C LEU A 100 -20.83 -12.45 -7.83
N GLN A 101 -21.77 -11.77 -7.17
CA GLN A 101 -22.82 -11.00 -7.82
C GLN A 101 -22.22 -9.78 -8.54
N GLY A 102 -22.89 -9.26 -9.59
CA GLY A 102 -22.40 -8.14 -10.41
C GLY A 102 -21.92 -6.94 -9.58
N ALA A 103 -22.70 -6.52 -8.59
CA ALA A 103 -22.31 -5.41 -7.70
C ALA A 103 -21.01 -5.67 -6.90
N LYS A 104 -20.72 -6.92 -6.52
CA LYS A 104 -19.47 -7.26 -5.81
C LYS A 104 -18.27 -7.29 -6.77
N LEU A 105 -18.49 -7.71 -8.02
CA LEU A 105 -17.47 -7.66 -9.05
C LEU A 105 -17.09 -6.21 -9.37
N ASP A 106 -18.08 -5.32 -9.49
CA ASP A 106 -17.86 -3.89 -9.71
C ASP A 106 -17.03 -3.26 -8.58
N VAL A 107 -17.28 -3.65 -7.32
CA VAL A 107 -16.46 -3.21 -6.17
C VAL A 107 -14.99 -3.61 -6.34
N LEU A 108 -14.72 -4.87 -6.71
CA LEU A 108 -13.35 -5.36 -6.88
C LEU A 108 -12.62 -4.66 -8.04
N ILE A 109 -13.31 -4.48 -9.17
CA ILE A 109 -12.78 -3.74 -10.33
C ILE A 109 -12.48 -2.29 -9.94
N ASN A 110 -13.42 -1.63 -9.27
CA ASN A 110 -13.27 -0.24 -8.85
C ASN A 110 -12.13 -0.08 -7.83
N GLN A 111 -11.94 -1.03 -6.92
CA GLN A 111 -10.82 -1.00 -5.97
C GLN A 111 -9.46 -1.16 -6.67
N ALA A 112 -9.36 -2.07 -7.64
CA ALA A 112 -8.13 -2.25 -8.41
C ALA A 112 -7.81 -1.03 -9.28
N TRP A 113 -8.81 -0.50 -9.99
CA TRP A 113 -8.70 0.73 -10.76
C TRP A 113 -8.32 1.92 -9.88
N PHE A 114 -8.96 2.06 -8.73
CA PHE A 114 -8.67 3.12 -7.78
C PHE A 114 -7.25 3.04 -7.25
N ALA A 115 -6.75 1.85 -6.89
CA ALA A 115 -5.38 1.67 -6.43
C ALA A 115 -4.36 2.13 -7.49
N HIS A 116 -4.62 1.85 -8.77
CA HIS A 116 -3.81 2.33 -9.87
C HIS A 116 -3.84 3.87 -9.99
N CYS A 117 -5.02 4.48 -9.99
CA CYS A 117 -5.16 5.94 -10.05
C CYS A 117 -4.50 6.63 -8.84
N ALA A 118 -4.73 6.10 -7.63
CA ALA A 118 -4.12 6.59 -6.42
C ALA A 118 -2.59 6.51 -6.49
N GLY A 119 -2.04 5.41 -7.02
CA GLY A 119 -0.60 5.26 -7.21
C GLY A 119 0.03 6.36 -8.06
N SER A 120 -0.62 6.71 -9.17
CA SER A 120 -0.17 7.82 -10.03
C SER A 120 -0.20 9.17 -9.28
N GLU A 121 -1.31 9.49 -8.62
CA GLU A 121 -1.50 10.77 -7.91
C GLU A 121 -0.52 10.92 -6.73
N ILE A 122 -0.38 9.87 -5.92
CA ILE A 122 0.53 9.85 -4.77
C ILE A 122 1.95 10.16 -5.24
N ARG A 123 2.41 9.56 -6.34
CA ARG A 123 3.77 9.76 -6.86
C ARG A 123 4.01 11.18 -7.34
N GLN A 124 3.00 11.84 -7.90
CA GLN A 124 3.10 13.25 -8.29
C GLN A 124 3.16 14.17 -7.06
N LYS A 125 2.39 13.85 -6.01
CA LYS A 125 2.33 14.64 -4.77
C LYS A 125 3.55 14.50 -3.87
N VAL A 126 4.23 13.34 -3.89
CA VAL A 126 5.36 13.06 -3.01
C VAL A 126 6.47 14.12 -3.15
N PRO A 127 6.97 14.44 -4.36
CA PRO A 127 7.96 15.51 -4.56
C PRO A 127 7.50 16.86 -4.02
N GLU A 128 6.29 17.29 -4.37
CA GLU A 128 5.71 18.57 -3.91
C GLU A 128 5.69 18.65 -2.38
N ARG A 129 5.31 17.55 -1.73
CA ARG A 129 5.21 17.51 -0.27
C ARG A 129 6.58 17.52 0.40
N VAL A 130 7.54 16.80 -0.16
CA VAL A 130 8.93 16.79 0.33
C VAL A 130 9.53 18.19 0.18
N GLU A 131 9.37 18.81 -0.99
CA GLU A 131 9.84 20.19 -1.23
C GLU A 131 9.20 21.20 -0.26
N PHE A 132 7.89 21.09 -0.03
CA PHE A 132 7.20 21.93 0.95
C PHE A 132 7.77 21.75 2.37
N LYS A 133 8.09 20.52 2.78
CA LYS A 133 8.70 20.27 4.10
C LYS A 133 10.13 20.81 4.18
N VAL A 134 10.93 20.63 3.13
CA VAL A 134 12.31 21.15 3.07
C VAL A 134 12.32 22.68 3.11
N SER A 135 11.42 23.34 2.37
CA SER A 135 11.33 24.81 2.34
C SER A 135 10.88 25.43 3.67
N ARG A 136 10.17 24.68 4.51
CA ARG A 136 9.80 25.08 5.88
C ARG A 136 10.83 24.68 6.95
N GLY A 137 11.91 23.99 6.58
CA GLY A 137 12.98 23.63 7.50
C GLY A 137 13.64 24.86 8.13
N ALA A 138 14.07 24.73 9.38
CA ALA A 138 14.68 25.82 10.16
C ALA A 138 16.05 26.28 9.61
N LEU A 139 16.69 25.49 8.76
CA LEU A 139 18.00 25.78 8.19
C LEU A 139 17.87 26.21 6.73
N PRO A 140 18.43 27.37 6.33
CA PRO A 140 18.44 27.78 4.94
C PRO A 140 19.32 26.83 4.13
N VAL A 141 18.69 25.97 3.34
CA VAL A 141 19.37 25.12 2.35
C VAL A 141 19.54 25.92 1.05
N PRO A 142 20.78 26.13 0.55
CA PRO A 142 21.04 26.71 -0.77
C PRO A 142 20.23 26.03 -1.88
N ALA A 143 19.73 26.81 -2.83
CA ALA A 143 18.82 26.32 -3.88
C ALA A 143 19.37 25.10 -4.64
N PHE A 144 20.66 25.11 -5.02
CA PHE A 144 21.32 24.01 -5.72
C PHE A 144 21.45 22.70 -4.90
N MET A 145 21.41 22.79 -3.56
CA MET A 145 21.36 21.61 -2.68
C MET A 145 19.93 21.16 -2.40
N ARG A 146 18.95 22.05 -2.55
CA ARG A 146 17.54 21.76 -2.29
C ARG A 146 17.00 20.70 -3.24
N GLU A 147 17.26 20.84 -4.54
CA GLU A 147 16.80 19.87 -5.55
C GLU A 147 17.35 18.47 -5.26
N ARG A 148 18.68 18.35 -5.09
CA ARG A 148 19.34 17.09 -4.72
C ARG A 148 18.83 16.50 -3.40
N LEU A 149 18.56 17.35 -2.41
CA LEU A 149 18.00 16.92 -1.14
C LEU A 149 16.58 16.39 -1.31
N VAL A 150 15.74 17.07 -2.10
CA VAL A 150 14.37 16.63 -2.40
C VAL A 150 14.41 15.29 -3.12
N GLU A 151 15.21 15.14 -4.18
CA GLU A 151 15.39 13.88 -4.91
C GLU A 151 15.77 12.73 -3.97
N ARG A 152 16.82 12.92 -3.16
CA ARG A 152 17.27 11.92 -2.19
C ARG A 152 16.18 11.56 -1.18
N LEU A 153 15.46 12.54 -0.64
CA LEU A 153 14.39 12.29 0.33
C LEU A 153 13.19 11.57 -0.30
N VAL A 154 12.88 11.86 -1.57
CA VAL A 154 11.86 11.14 -2.35
C VAL A 154 12.28 9.69 -2.55
N GLU A 155 13.54 9.43 -2.91
CA GLU A 155 14.09 8.07 -3.04
C GLU A 155 14.05 7.32 -1.71
N GLU A 156 14.50 7.93 -0.62
CA GLU A 156 14.45 7.34 0.72
C GLU A 156 13.01 7.03 1.14
N LEU A 157 12.05 7.91 0.82
CA LEU A 157 10.64 7.69 1.14
C LEU A 157 10.05 6.52 0.35
N HIS A 158 10.33 6.44 -0.95
CA HIS A 158 9.92 5.28 -1.76
C HIS A 158 10.59 3.99 -1.29
N GLY A 159 11.86 4.06 -0.88
CA GLY A 159 12.59 2.94 -0.27
C GLY A 159 11.93 2.45 1.01
N ARG A 160 11.47 3.35 1.88
CA ARG A 160 10.73 3.00 3.12
C ARG A 160 9.33 2.44 2.88
N ALA A 161 8.72 2.78 1.75
CA ALA A 161 7.44 2.23 1.34
C ALA A 161 7.57 0.87 0.66
N ARG A 162 8.80 0.43 0.33
CA ARG A 162 9.03 -0.92 -0.18
C ARG A 162 8.89 -1.92 0.93
N TRP A 163 8.27 -3.05 0.60
CA TRP A 163 8.20 -4.20 1.48
C TRP A 163 8.97 -5.37 0.89
N SER A 164 9.76 -6.02 1.73
CA SER A 164 10.32 -7.34 1.43
C SER A 164 9.56 -8.44 2.17
N VAL A 165 9.51 -9.62 1.55
CA VAL A 165 8.96 -10.83 2.18
C VAL A 165 9.72 -11.18 3.47
N ASP A 166 11.04 -10.98 3.48
CA ASP A 166 11.90 -11.33 4.62
C ASP A 166 11.65 -10.44 5.83
N GLU A 167 11.50 -9.12 5.66
CA GLU A 167 11.12 -8.22 6.76
C GLU A 167 9.77 -8.59 7.37
N VAL A 168 8.82 -9.05 6.55
CA VAL A 168 7.51 -9.52 7.04
C VAL A 168 7.64 -10.82 7.81
N ARG A 169 8.44 -11.79 7.32
CA ARG A 169 8.73 -13.04 8.03
C ARG A 169 9.34 -12.77 9.40
N GLU A 170 10.36 -11.91 9.47
CA GLU A 170 11.00 -11.51 10.73
C GLU A 170 10.02 -10.81 11.68
N ALA A 171 9.14 -9.95 11.17
CA ALA A 171 8.11 -9.30 11.98
C ALA A 171 7.08 -10.32 12.52
N MET A 172 6.67 -11.29 11.70
CA MET A 172 5.77 -12.37 12.11
C MET A 172 6.43 -13.27 13.16
N GLN A 173 7.70 -13.63 12.99
CA GLN A 173 8.46 -14.42 13.95
C GLN A 173 8.58 -13.72 15.30
N ARG A 174 9.01 -12.45 15.32
CA ARG A 174 9.09 -11.64 16.55
C ARG A 174 7.74 -11.54 17.28
N THR A 175 6.64 -11.50 16.53
CA THR A 175 5.29 -11.47 17.11
C THR A 175 4.94 -12.82 17.75
N ARG A 176 5.26 -13.94 17.11
CA ARG A 176 5.05 -15.30 17.68
C ARG A 176 5.87 -15.54 18.94
N GLU A 177 7.15 -15.13 18.93
CA GLU A 177 8.04 -15.19 20.08
C GLU A 177 7.48 -14.39 21.27
N ARG A 178 6.97 -13.17 21.02
CA ARG A 178 6.32 -12.34 22.05
C ARG A 178 5.02 -12.93 22.59
N GLU A 179 4.24 -13.61 21.74
CA GLU A 179 2.98 -14.25 22.12
C GLU A 179 3.16 -15.60 22.82
N GLY A 180 4.41 -16.05 23.04
CA GLY A 180 4.69 -17.34 23.67
C GLY A 180 4.24 -18.54 22.84
N ARG A 181 3.96 -18.33 21.54
CA ARG A 181 3.61 -19.38 20.59
C ARG A 181 4.88 -19.93 19.97
N ILE A 182 5.66 -20.62 20.78
CA ILE A 182 6.78 -21.44 20.32
C ILE A 182 6.24 -22.88 20.28
N GLU A 183 5.96 -23.37 19.08
CA GLU A 183 5.92 -24.81 18.79
C GLU A 183 7.30 -25.25 18.34
#